data_AF-A0A2A7S912-F1
#
_entry.id   AF-A0A2A7S912-F1
#
_cell.length_a   1.000
_cell.length_b   1.000
_cell.length_c   1.000
_cell.angle_alpha   90.00
_cell.angle_beta   90.00
_cell.angle_gamma   90.00
#
_symmetry.space_group_name_H-M   'P 1'
#
loop_
_entity.id
_entity.type
_entity.pdbx_description
1 polymer ?
#
loop_
_entity_poly.entity_id
_entity_poly.type
_entity_poly.pdbx_seq_one_letter_code
_entity_poly.pdbx_strand_id
1 'polypeptide(L)'
;MARVKFRIRRIPQARISEGRLYAPGSFQVQRRVAWLFWREIAICRDRDEADLRLSCAVREQRLARLKPLLVAEFDAEGMELRR
;
A
#
# COMPACT_ATOMS: atom_id res chain seq x y z
N MET A 1 4.87 17.60 13.08
CA MET A 1 5.00 17.59 11.59
C MET A 1 4.47 16.29 11.02
N ALA A 2 3.57 16.35 10.04
CA ALA A 2 3.10 15.15 9.33
C ALA A 2 4.24 14.58 8.45
N ARG A 3 4.49 13.26 8.53
CA ARG A 3 5.49 12.59 7.67
C ARG A 3 4.85 12.10 6.38
N VAL A 4 5.52 12.36 5.26
CA VAL A 4 5.14 11.84 3.94
C VAL A 4 5.17 10.31 3.96
N LYS A 5 4.01 9.65 3.81
CA LYS A 5 3.87 8.19 3.82
C LYS A 5 3.92 7.54 2.44
N PHE A 6 3.51 8.28 1.41
CA PHE A 6 3.51 7.83 0.02
C PHE A 6 4.18 8.88 -0.85
N ARG A 7 4.85 8.45 -1.91
CA ARG A 7 5.39 9.36 -2.93
C ARG A 7 5.37 8.69 -4.30
N ILE A 8 5.32 9.52 -5.33
CA ILE A 8 5.47 9.09 -6.71
C ILE A 8 6.76 9.71 -7.25
N ARG A 9 7.58 8.92 -7.94
CA ARG A 9 8.82 9.37 -8.59
C ARG A 9 8.75 9.05 -10.08
N ARG A 10 9.41 9.84 -10.92
CA ARG A 10 9.70 9.41 -12.29
C ARG A 10 10.95 8.53 -12.29
N ILE A 11 10.92 7.47 -13.08
CA ILE A 11 12.04 6.54 -13.27
C ILE A 11 12.88 7.07 -14.44
N PRO A 12 14.18 7.28 -14.26
CA PRO A 12 15.03 7.86 -15.31
C PRO A 12 15.41 6.85 -16.40
N GLN A 13 15.30 5.56 -16.13
CA GLN A 13 15.73 4.48 -17.02
C GLN A 13 14.59 3.49 -17.26
N ALA A 14 14.69 2.75 -18.36
CA ALA A 14 13.78 1.65 -18.62
C ALA A 14 13.93 0.58 -17.54
N ARG A 15 12.83 -0.08 -17.17
CA ARG A 15 12.86 -1.12 -16.14
C ARG A 15 11.88 -2.23 -16.44
N ILE A 16 12.30 -3.47 -16.22
CA ILE A 16 11.41 -4.62 -16.26
C ILE A 16 10.86 -4.87 -14.86
N SER A 17 9.55 -5.00 -14.74
CA SER A 17 8.86 -5.40 -13.51
C SER A 17 7.68 -6.28 -13.86
N GLU A 18 7.54 -7.41 -13.16
CA GLU A 18 6.45 -8.38 -13.38
C GLU A 18 6.33 -8.81 -14.86
N GLY A 19 7.47 -9.01 -15.55
CA GLY A 19 7.49 -9.39 -16.96
C GLY A 19 7.13 -8.27 -17.95
N ARG A 20 6.88 -7.05 -17.48
CA ARG A 20 6.55 -5.88 -18.31
C ARG A 20 7.71 -4.89 -18.36
N LEU A 21 8.03 -4.41 -19.56
CA LEU A 21 8.97 -3.31 -19.76
C LEU A 21 8.27 -1.96 -19.54
N TYR A 22 8.82 -1.15 -18.66
CA TYR A 22 8.43 0.24 -18.42
C TYR A 22 9.48 1.17 -19.02
N ALA A 23 9.04 2.14 -19.80
CA ALA A 23 9.91 3.08 -20.49
C ALA A 23 10.53 4.10 -19.51
N PRO A 24 11.65 4.75 -19.87
CA PRO A 24 12.12 5.94 -19.17
C PRO A 24 10.99 6.98 -19.04
N GLY A 25 10.90 7.65 -17.90
CA GLY A 25 9.84 8.61 -17.60
C GLY A 25 8.56 8.01 -17.00
N SER A 26 8.47 6.68 -16.92
CA SER A 26 7.43 5.96 -16.17
C SER A 26 7.43 6.36 -14.69
N PHE A 27 6.34 6.10 -13.99
CA PHE A 27 6.13 6.53 -12.61
C PHE A 27 6.27 5.37 -11.64
N GLN A 28 6.98 5.59 -10.55
CA GLN A 28 7.18 4.65 -9.45
C GLN A 28 6.40 5.13 -8.24
N VAL A 29 5.45 4.32 -7.78
CA VAL A 29 4.72 4.57 -6.53
C VAL A 29 5.46 3.89 -5.39
N GLN A 30 5.77 4.64 -4.33
CA GLN A 30 6.49 4.14 -3.17
C GLN A 30 5.74 4.41 -1.86
N ARG A 31 5.82 3.44 -0.94
CA ARG A 31 5.34 3.54 0.44
C ARG A 31 6.53 3.61 1.40
N ARG A 32 6.46 4.49 2.39
CA ARG A 32 7.43 4.51 3.49
C ARG A 32 7.18 3.31 4.41
N VAL A 33 8.21 2.49 4.60
CA VAL A 33 8.15 1.28 5.46
C VAL A 33 8.95 1.43 6.75
N ALA A 34 10.01 2.25 6.74
CA ALA A 34 10.74 2.67 7.92
C ALA A 34 11.23 4.11 7.73
N TRP A 35 11.94 4.67 8.71
CA TRP A 35 12.27 6.11 8.74
C TRP A 35 12.90 6.62 7.43
N LEU A 36 13.94 5.94 6.96
CA LEU A 36 14.66 6.26 5.72
C LEU A 36 14.28 5.37 4.54
N PHE A 37 13.52 4.30 4.79
CA PHE A 37 13.29 3.26 3.80
C PHE A 37 11.94 3.39 3.10
N TRP A 38 12.00 3.24 1.78
CA TRP A 38 10.88 3.29 0.88
C TRP A 38 10.80 1.98 0.11
N ARG A 39 9.59 1.41 0.06
CA ARG A 39 9.30 0.21 -0.72
C ARG A 39 8.49 0.61 -1.93
N GLU A 40 8.90 0.13 -3.11
CA GLU A 40 8.08 0.20 -4.32
C GLU A 40 6.82 -0.64 -4.14
N ILE A 41 5.67 -0.06 -4.49
CA ILE A 41 4.38 -0.75 -4.47
C ILE A 41 3.75 -0.86 -5.85
N ALA A 42 4.16 -0.03 -6.82
CA ALA A 42 3.74 -0.12 -8.22
C ALA A 42 4.70 0.64 -9.14
N ILE A 43 4.75 0.21 -10.41
CA ILE A 43 5.28 1.00 -11.53
C ILE A 43 4.12 1.24 -12.50
N CYS A 44 3.98 2.47 -12.95
CA CYS A 44 2.87 2.98 -13.75
C CYS A 44 3.41 3.68 -15.00
N ARG A 45 2.67 3.64 -16.10
CA ARG A 45 3.11 4.23 -17.38
C ARG A 45 2.95 5.74 -17.38
N ASP A 46 1.87 6.23 -16.78
CA ASP A 46 1.51 7.64 -16.72
C ASP A 46 1.20 8.09 -15.28
N ARG A 47 0.93 9.39 -15.15
CA ARG A 47 0.71 10.02 -13.85
C ARG A 47 -0.64 9.65 -13.26
N ASP A 48 -1.67 9.52 -14.10
CA ASP A 48 -3.03 9.22 -13.66
C ASP A 48 -3.13 7.81 -13.10
N GLU A 49 -2.49 6.83 -13.74
CA GLU A 49 -2.35 5.47 -13.23
C GLU A 49 -1.62 5.46 -11.87
N ALA A 50 -0.56 6.27 -11.73
CA ALA A 50 0.18 6.38 -10.47
C ALA A 50 -0.68 6.98 -9.34
N ASP A 51 -1.49 7.99 -9.63
CA ASP A 51 -2.39 8.63 -8.66
C ASP A 51 -3.54 7.70 -8.26
N LEU A 52 -4.07 6.91 -9.20
CA LEU A 52 -5.05 5.86 -8.91
C LEU A 52 -4.46 4.81 -7.97
N ARG A 53 -3.25 4.30 -8.27
CA ARG A 53 -2.56 3.32 -7.43
C ARG A 53 -2.27 3.85 -6.03
N LEU A 54 -1.88 5.13 -5.92
CA LEU A 54 -1.70 5.78 -4.63
C LEU A 54 -3.01 5.84 -3.84
N SER A 55 -4.12 6.18 -4.50
CA SER A 55 -5.44 6.26 -3.87
C SER A 55 -5.91 4.90 -3.33
N CYS A 56 -5.72 3.83 -4.10
CA CYS A 56 -5.96 2.45 -3.64
C CYS A 56 -5.10 2.09 -2.43
N ALA A 57 -3.79 2.36 -2.47
CA ALA A 57 -2.89 2.06 -1.35
C ALA A 57 -3.23 2.84 -0.07
N VAL A 58 -3.68 4.09 -0.20
CA VAL A 58 -4.18 4.87 0.94
C VAL A 58 -5.45 4.25 1.51
N ARG A 59 -6.39 3.83 0.66
CA ARG A 59 -7.62 3.15 1.08
C ARG A 59 -7.33 1.83 1.78
N GLU A 60 -6.49 0.98 1.21
CA GLU A 60 -6.05 -0.28 1.83
C GLU A 60 -5.40 -0.03 3.19
N GLN A 61 -4.53 0.97 3.31
CA GLN A 61 -3.94 1.32 4.59
C GLN A 61 -4.99 1.79 5.61
N ARG A 62 -6.03 2.51 5.19
CA ARG A 62 -7.12 2.91 6.07
C ARG A 62 -7.92 1.69 6.53
N LEU A 63 -8.27 0.80 5.60
CA LEU A 63 -8.99 -0.43 5.90
C LEU A 63 -8.20 -1.35 6.83
N ALA A 64 -6.90 -1.51 6.60
CA ALA A 64 -6.02 -2.31 7.46
C ALA A 64 -5.84 -1.75 8.88
N ARG A 65 -6.22 -0.48 9.13
CA ARG A 65 -6.25 0.11 10.48
C ARG A 65 -7.59 -0.07 11.17
N LEU A 66 -8.62 -0.51 10.47
CA LEU A 66 -9.88 -0.84 11.10
C LEU A 66 -9.63 -2.04 12.01
N LYS A 67 -9.99 -1.90 13.29
CA LYS A 67 -9.93 -3.01 14.24
C LYS A 67 -10.85 -4.11 13.70
N PRO A 68 -10.38 -5.37 13.58
CA PRO A 68 -11.26 -6.48 13.21
C PRO A 68 -12.48 -6.51 14.13
N LEU A 69 -13.63 -6.84 13.58
CA LEU A 69 -14.84 -7.04 14.37
C LEU A 69 -14.65 -8.28 15.24
N LEU A 70 -14.83 -8.13 16.55
CA LEU A 70 -14.97 -9.27 17.46
C LEU A 70 -16.36 -9.87 17.24
N VAL A 71 -16.43 -11.09 16.74
CA VAL A 71 -17.69 -11.75 16.36
C VAL A 71 -18.23 -12.63 17.48
N ALA A 72 -17.36 -13.26 18.27
CA ALA A 72 -17.71 -14.11 19.40
C ALA A 72 -16.54 -14.17 20.40
N GLU A 73 -16.86 -14.37 21.67
CA GLU A 73 -15.92 -14.66 22.76
C GLU A 73 -16.23 -16.06 23.29
N PHE A 74 -15.22 -16.82 23.72
CA PHE A 74 -15.38 -18.18 24.24
C PHE A 74 -14.68 -18.28 25.59
N ASP A 75 -15.22 -19.10 26.51
CA ASP A 75 -14.55 -19.44 27.77
C ASP A 75 -13.46 -20.51 27.58
N ALA A 76 -12.81 -20.91 28.68
CA ALA A 76 -11.73 -21.90 28.67
C ALA A 76 -12.22 -23.30 28.28
N GLU A 77 -13.52 -23.56 28.45
CA GLU A 77 -14.22 -24.79 28.13
C GLU A 77 -14.73 -24.81 26.68
N GLY A 78 -14.57 -23.69 25.94
CA GLY A 78 -14.97 -23.56 24.55
C GLY A 78 -16.44 -23.19 24.35
N MET A 79 -17.13 -22.76 25.40
CA MET A 79 -18.50 -22.28 25.34
C MET A 79 -18.54 -20.80 24.95
N GLU A 80 -19.44 -20.45 24.05
CA GLU A 80 -19.60 -19.06 23.59
C GLU A 80 -20.16 -18.19 24.73
N LEU A 81 -19.42 -17.14 25.08
CA LEU A 81 -19.80 -16.13 26.05
C LEU A 81 -20.81 -15.18 25.39
N ARG A 82 -22.11 -15.40 25.64
CA ARG A 82 -23.17 -14.49 25.19
C ARG A 82 -23.12 -13.19 26.00
N ARG A 83 -22.94 -12.05 25.32
CA ARG A 83 -23.17 -10.71 25.89
C ARG A 83 -24.65 -10.35 25.88
#